data_AF-T1HVT0-F1
#
_entry.id   AF-T1HVT0-F1
#
_cell.length_a   1.000
_cell.length_b   1.000
_cell.length_c   1.000
_cell.angle_alpha   90.00
_cell.angle_beta   90.00
_cell.angle_gamma   90.00
#
_symmetry.space_group_name_H-M   'P 1'
#
loop_
_entity.id
_entity.type
_entity.pdbx_description
1 polymer ?
#
loop_
_entity_poly.entity_id
_entity_poly.type
_entity_poly.pdbx_seq_one_letter_code
_entity_poly.pdbx_strand_id
1 'polypeptide(L)'
;MADKAKEEFYTRPPKVGGWQSFKTFLWNSETNQFLGRTFASWAKILLFYVCFYTGLISFFFGLMALFYQTIDFTTPKWQQSSSLIGSNP
;
A
#
# COMPACT_ATOMS: atom_id res chain seq x y z
N MET A 1 7.36 -20.99 48.91
CA MET A 1 6.63 -20.67 47.66
C MET A 1 7.05 -19.33 47.04
N ALA A 2 7.91 -18.50 47.66
CA ALA A 2 8.24 -17.15 47.19
C ALA A 2 9.49 -17.05 46.28
N ASP A 3 10.27 -18.13 46.13
CA ASP A 3 11.58 -18.05 45.44
C ASP A 3 11.57 -18.43 43.95
N LYS A 4 10.45 -18.95 43.39
CA LYS A 4 10.40 -19.34 41.97
C LYS A 4 10.03 -18.22 40.98
N ALA A 5 9.78 -17.00 41.47
CA ALA A 5 9.35 -15.89 40.61
C ALA A 5 10.50 -15.20 39.85
N LYS A 6 11.76 -15.52 40.15
CA LYS A 6 12.94 -14.82 39.60
C LYS A 6 13.52 -15.39 38.31
N GLU A 7 12.97 -16.50 37.79
CA GLU A 7 13.53 -17.23 36.62
C GLU A 7 12.54 -17.34 35.43
N GLU A 8 11.53 -16.47 35.35
CA GLU A 8 10.64 -16.41 34.18
C GLU A 8 11.05 -15.25 33.26
N PHE A 9 11.91 -15.53 32.27
CA PHE A 9 12.32 -14.58 31.22
C PHE A 9 11.14 -14.07 30.36
N TYR A 10 9.99 -14.75 30.42
CA TYR A 10 8.76 -14.37 29.72
C TYR A 10 7.54 -14.60 30.60
N THR A 11 6.93 -13.52 31.08
CA THR A 11 5.59 -13.58 31.65
C THR A 11 4.58 -13.64 30.52
N ARG A 12 3.62 -14.58 30.60
CA ARG A 12 2.54 -14.65 29.61
C ARG A 12 1.78 -13.32 29.61
N PRO A 13 1.46 -12.74 28.44
CA PRO A 13 0.67 -11.52 28.39
C PRO A 13 -0.68 -11.77 29.08
N PRO A 14 -1.20 -10.77 29.82
CA PRO A 14 -2.47 -10.92 30.49
C PRO A 14 -3.56 -11.29 29.48
N LYS A 15 -4.41 -12.26 29.83
CA LYS A 15 -5.56 -12.65 29.00
C LYS A 15 -6.60 -11.53 29.01
N VAL A 16 -6.43 -10.58 28.10
CA VAL A 16 -7.41 -9.53 27.82
C VAL A 16 -8.52 -10.06 26.89
N GLY A 17 -9.75 -9.61 27.10
CA GLY A 17 -10.89 -10.00 26.24
C GLY A 17 -10.66 -9.55 24.79
N GLY A 18 -11.16 -10.31 23.81
CA GLY A 18 -10.85 -10.10 22.38
C GLY A 18 -11.11 -8.67 21.88
N TRP A 19 -12.14 -7.99 22.40
CA TRP A 19 -12.44 -6.59 22.05
C TRP A 19 -11.40 -5.60 22.61
N GLN A 20 -10.89 -5.84 23.82
CA GLN A 20 -9.83 -5.01 24.40
C GLN A 20 -8.51 -5.23 23.66
N SER A 21 -8.19 -6.48 23.30
CA SER A 21 -7.03 -6.79 22.46
C SER A 21 -7.08 -6.08 21.12
N PHE A 22 -8.26 -6.05 20.46
CA PHE A 22 -8.42 -5.36 19.19
C PHE A 22 -8.24 -3.84 19.33
N LYS A 23 -8.81 -3.23 20.38
CA LYS A 23 -8.61 -1.79 20.66
C LYS A 23 -7.14 -1.45 20.89
N THR A 24 -6.44 -2.24 21.72
CA THR A 24 -5.00 -2.05 21.96
C THR A 24 -4.15 -2.29 20.72
N PHE A 25 -4.55 -3.23 19.85
CA PHE A 25 -3.89 -3.45 18.57
C PHE A 25 -4.05 -2.26 17.61
N LEU A 26 -5.26 -1.71 17.51
CA LEU A 26 -5.54 -0.55 16.67
C LEU A 26 -4.74 0.67 17.16
N TRP A 27 -4.82 0.96 18.45
CA TRP A 27 -4.10 2.06 19.08
C TRP A 27 -3.63 1.68 20.48
N ASN A 28 -2.31 1.69 20.67
CA ASN A 28 -1.68 1.51 21.96
C ASN A 28 -1.14 2.85 22.47
N SER A 29 -1.89 3.49 23.39
CA SER A 29 -1.51 4.76 24.01
C SER A 29 -0.26 4.67 24.89
N GLU A 30 0.07 3.50 25.44
CA GLU A 30 1.23 3.31 26.32
C GLU A 30 2.54 3.34 25.52
N THR A 31 2.54 2.70 24.36
CA THR A 31 3.72 2.60 23.49
C THR A 31 3.69 3.57 22.30
N ASN A 32 2.60 4.35 22.16
CA ASN A 32 2.34 5.23 21.02
C ASN A 32 2.48 4.51 19.67
N GLN A 33 1.93 3.30 19.61
CA GLN A 33 1.93 2.47 18.40
C GLN A 33 0.54 2.45 17.77
N PHE A 34 0.50 2.71 16.47
CA PHE A 34 -0.69 2.55 15.65
C PHE A 34 -0.53 1.28 14.80
N LEU A 35 -1.50 0.37 14.89
CA LEU A 35 -1.46 -0.93 14.19
C LEU A 35 -0.14 -1.69 14.40
N GLY A 36 0.39 -1.65 15.62
CA GLY A 36 1.64 -2.33 15.99
C GLY A 36 2.93 -1.70 15.47
N ARG A 37 2.92 -0.45 14.97
CA ARG A 37 4.12 0.29 14.57
C ARG A 37 4.14 1.70 15.15
N THR A 38 5.34 2.20 15.44
CA THR A 38 5.52 3.59 15.89
C THR A 38 5.27 4.57 14.75
N PHE A 39 4.87 5.80 15.10
CA PHE A 39 4.67 6.87 14.12
C PHE A 39 5.90 7.11 13.23
N ALA A 40 7.11 7.03 13.81
CA ALA A 40 8.36 7.17 13.06
C ALA A 40 8.55 6.05 12.01
N SER A 41 8.13 4.81 12.32
CA SER A 41 8.15 3.72 11.34
C SER A 41 7.13 3.94 10.23
N TRP A 42 5.92 4.38 10.59
CA TRP A 42 4.88 4.77 9.63
C TRP A 42 5.33 5.86 8.67
N ALA A 43 5.95 6.92 9.19
CA ALA A 43 6.46 8.02 8.37
C ALA A 43 7.49 7.55 7.33
N LYS A 44 8.41 6.65 7.71
CA LYS A 44 9.41 6.08 6.79
C LYS A 44 8.76 5.28 5.67
N ILE A 45 7.77 4.45 6.02
CA ILE A 45 7.03 3.61 5.05
C ILE A 45 6.27 4.50 4.08
N LEU A 46 5.52 5.48 4.60
CA LEU A 46 4.77 6.42 3.78
C LEU A 46 5.68 7.21 2.85
N LEU A 47 6.81 7.74 3.35
CA LEU A 47 7.78 8.45 2.53
C LEU A 47 8.31 7.57 1.40
N PHE A 48 8.70 6.33 1.71
CA PHE A 48 9.17 5.38 0.70
C PHE A 48 8.12 5.14 -0.39
N TYR A 49 6.88 4.85 0.01
CA TYR A 49 5.80 4.58 -0.95
C TYR A 49 5.43 5.81 -1.78
N VAL A 50 5.41 7.00 -1.18
CA VAL A 50 5.18 8.24 -1.93
C VAL A 50 6.23 8.40 -3.03
N CYS A 51 7.52 8.34 -2.69
CA CYS A 51 8.59 8.46 -3.69
C CYS A 51 8.52 7.38 -4.76
N PHE A 52 8.27 6.13 -4.36
CA PHE A 52 8.14 4.99 -5.26
C PHE A 52 6.97 5.18 -6.24
N TYR A 53 5.79 5.51 -5.73
CA TYR A 53 4.59 5.69 -6.56
C TYR A 53 4.68 6.94 -7.43
N THR A 54 5.34 8.01 -7.00
CA THR A 54 5.61 9.17 -7.88
C THR A 54 6.44 8.76 -9.09
N GLY A 55 7.47 7.92 -8.91
CA GLY A 55 8.26 7.36 -10.02
C GLY A 55 7.42 6.49 -10.95
N LEU A 56 6.58 5.62 -10.38
CA LEU A 56 5.68 4.73 -11.12
C LEU A 56 4.65 5.50 -11.96
N ILE A 57 4.06 6.54 -11.36
CA ILE A 57 3.14 7.46 -12.04
C ILE A 57 3.87 8.21 -13.16
N SER A 58 5.06 8.75 -12.90
CA SER A 58 5.85 9.47 -13.90
C SER A 58 6.24 8.57 -15.08
N PHE A 59 6.64 7.33 -14.80
CA PHE A 59 6.93 6.33 -15.83
C PHE A 59 5.70 6.01 -16.68
N PHE A 60 4.56 5.77 -16.05
CA PHE A 60 3.29 5.53 -16.75
C PHE A 60 2.89 6.74 -17.61
N PHE A 61 2.95 7.95 -17.08
CA PHE A 61 2.67 9.17 -17.84
C PHE A 61 3.68 9.38 -18.98
N GLY A 62 4.95 9.02 -18.80
CA GLY A 62 5.95 9.02 -19.86
C GLY A 62 5.58 8.08 -21.01
N LEU A 63 5.19 6.83 -20.70
CA LEU A 63 4.69 5.89 -21.70
C LEU A 63 3.43 6.40 -22.40
N MET A 64 2.51 7.00 -21.64
CA MET A 64 1.29 7.58 -22.20
C MET A 64 1.61 8.76 -23.13
N ALA A 65 2.54 9.63 -22.76
CA ALA A 65 2.98 10.74 -23.59
C ALA A 65 3.61 10.27 -24.90
N LEU A 66 4.44 9.22 -24.86
CA LEU A 66 4.99 8.59 -26.06
C LEU A 66 3.89 7.98 -26.93
N PHE A 67 2.91 7.31 -26.32
CA PHE A 67 1.77 6.76 -27.04
C PHE A 67 0.95 7.85 -27.75
N TYR A 68 0.72 8.99 -27.10
CA TYR A 68 0.02 10.13 -27.71
C TYR A 68 0.75 10.69 -28.95
N GLN A 69 2.08 10.60 -29.03
CA GLN A 69 2.80 10.99 -30.26
C GLN A 69 2.50 10.06 -31.44
N THR A 70 1.96 8.87 -31.20
CA THR A 70 1.59 7.90 -32.24
C THR A 70 0.13 7.99 -32.69
N ILE A 71 -0.66 8.88 -32.08
CA ILE A 71 -2.08 9.10 -32.36
C ILE A 71 -2.24 10.33 -33.25
N ASP A 72 -3.08 10.21 -34.28
CA ASP A 72 -3.66 11.35 -34.99
C ASP A 72 -4.91 11.83 -34.23
N PHE A 73 -4.99 13.13 -33.94
CA PHE A 73 -6.11 13.75 -33.22
C PHE A 73 -7.33 14.01 -34.09
N THR A 74 -7.20 13.92 -35.42
CA THR A 74 -8.26 14.21 -36.37
C THR A 74 -8.96 12.97 -36.87
N THR A 75 -8.21 11.87 -37.08
CA THR A 75 -8.76 10.62 -37.58
C THR A 75 -8.28 9.40 -36.79
N PRO A 76 -9.15 8.42 -36.51
CA PRO A 76 -8.74 7.21 -35.80
C PRO A 76 -7.82 6.36 -36.67
N LYS A 77 -6.76 5.81 -36.06
CA LYS A 77 -5.72 5.03 -36.74
C LYS A 77 -6.23 3.77 -37.44
N TRP A 78 -7.20 3.09 -36.84
CA TRP A 78 -7.72 1.81 -37.35
C TRP A 78 -9.17 2.01 -37.80
N GLN A 79 -9.38 2.11 -39.11
CA GLN A 79 -10.70 2.26 -39.72
C GLN A 79 -11.00 1.11 -40.68
N GLN A 80 -12.27 0.68 -40.69
CA GLN A 80 -12.83 -0.24 -41.68
C GLN A 80 -11.98 -1.51 -41.89
N SER A 81 -11.37 -1.69 -43.07
CA SER A 81 -10.55 -2.86 -43.41
C SER A 81 -9.28 -3.00 -42.57
N SER A 82 -8.79 -1.91 -41.96
CA SER A 82 -7.68 -1.93 -41.01
C SER A 82 -8.13 -2.13 -39.56
N SER A 83 -9.44 -2.18 -39.31
CA SER A 83 -10.04 -2.47 -38.00
C SER A 83 -10.46 -3.94 -37.91
N LEU A 84 -10.65 -4.43 -36.69
CA LEU A 84 -11.09 -5.80 -36.40
C LEU A 84 -12.47 -6.12 -37.03
N ILE A 85 -13.32 -5.11 -37.21
CA ILE A 85 -14.67 -5.25 -37.78
C ILE A 85 -14.63 -5.49 -39.32
N GLY A 86 -13.52 -5.15 -39.97
CA GLY A 86 -13.35 -5.24 -41.42
C GLY A 86 -14.17 -4.21 -42.21
N SER A 87 -14.34 -4.46 -43.51
CA SER A 87 -15.07 -3.60 -44.45
C SER A 87 -16.41 -4.19 -44.88
N ASN A 88 -16.98 -5.11 -44.08
CA ASN A 88 -18.26 -5.71 -44.39
C ASN A 88 -19.39 -4.74 -44.02
N PRO A 89 -20.32 -4.43 -44.94
CA PRO A 89 -21.48 -3.59 -44.63
C PRO A 89 -22.38 -4.25 -43.58
#